data_AF-A0A6H9L639-F1
#
_entry.id   AF-A0A6H9L639-F1
#
_cell.length_a   1.000
_cell.length_b   1.000
_cell.length_c   1.000
_cell.angle_alpha   90.00
_cell.angle_beta   90.00
_cell.angle_gamma   90.00
#
_symmetry.space_group_name_H-M   'P 1'
#
loop_
_entity.id
_entity.type
_entity.pdbx_description
1 polymer ?
#
loop_
_entity_poly.entity_id
_entity_poly.type
_entity_poly.pdbx_seq_one_letter_code
_entity_poly.pdbx_strand_id
1 'polypeptide(L)'
;MKIFYVEDEVSDVLERVENLFEERLEETISKELKELKSKKEEINRPVNAEEIKQILNKSQFIEFENDFPEALRKIKIKGQKYSLLIIDRNLSGKVRKYNLEDLDRIAQRDISENGYENREGDYLLKIAILSKQINAKDRFYFLTGNSSDEIKNLEVIKPLIEGSFDNFKKGNIIDKTDTKEKENLKEIINNLEELDVLWENKKYLETLENFLNKNAKEVFFKTLRNKDKNVEIIENLDLIRNLSQKILSKIAEITKAPNSFNRINNRSKEKEKIFLYERDKINVKVRPFISWLSQEKKIKSGELITTFAKTIQGLASEFGPHDDSSSHSPLLSFFYQPTTNTVNSLIFALKEIILWFGEVCEQEKKL
;
A
#
# COMPACT_ATOMS: atom_id res chain seq x y z
N MET A 1 -0.35 -1.15 2.02
CA MET A 1 0.19 -2.53 2.11
C MET A 1 -0.93 -3.45 2.55
N LYS A 2 -0.77 -4.77 2.45
CA LYS A 2 -1.83 -5.72 2.82
C LYS A 2 -1.27 -6.88 3.64
N ILE A 3 -2.12 -7.58 4.37
CA ILE A 3 -1.89 -8.94 4.83
C ILE A 3 -2.18 -9.87 3.66
N PHE A 4 -1.21 -10.69 3.29
CA PHE A 4 -1.42 -11.77 2.34
C PHE A 4 -1.83 -13.02 3.12
N TYR A 5 -3.09 -13.43 2.97
CA TYR A 5 -3.66 -14.57 3.66
C TYR A 5 -3.88 -15.71 2.66
N VAL A 6 -3.21 -16.83 2.87
CA VAL A 6 -3.27 -17.99 1.97
C VAL A 6 -3.79 -19.20 2.72
N GLU A 7 -4.92 -19.75 2.28
CA GLU A 7 -5.61 -20.84 2.96
C GLU A 7 -6.52 -21.55 1.96
N ASP A 8 -6.53 -22.88 1.96
CA ASP A 8 -7.21 -23.72 0.98
C ASP A 8 -8.41 -24.50 1.56
N GLU A 9 -8.46 -24.68 2.89
CA GLU A 9 -9.53 -25.38 3.62
C GLU A 9 -10.83 -24.57 3.70
N VAL A 10 -11.56 -24.47 2.58
CA VAL A 10 -12.77 -23.64 2.39
C VAL A 10 -13.86 -23.83 3.46
N SER A 11 -13.95 -25.00 4.10
CA SER A 11 -14.97 -25.30 5.11
C SER A 11 -14.93 -24.37 6.31
N ASP A 12 -13.72 -24.01 6.74
CA ASP A 12 -13.45 -23.31 8.01
C ASP A 12 -12.78 -21.94 7.79
N VAL A 13 -12.45 -21.59 6.54
CA VAL A 13 -11.86 -20.27 6.21
C VAL A 13 -12.71 -19.13 6.73
N LEU A 14 -14.04 -19.18 6.56
CA LEU A 14 -14.92 -18.08 6.97
C LEU A 14 -14.80 -17.77 8.46
N GLU A 15 -14.90 -18.80 9.31
CA GLU A 15 -14.79 -18.63 10.75
C GLU A 15 -13.40 -18.18 11.17
N ARG A 16 -12.34 -18.75 10.56
CA ARG A 16 -10.96 -18.34 10.83
C ARG A 16 -10.72 -16.88 10.45
N VAL A 17 -11.23 -16.43 9.30
CA VAL A 17 -11.10 -15.05 8.84
C VAL A 17 -11.87 -14.10 9.74
N GLU A 18 -13.12 -14.43 10.07
CA GLU A 18 -13.93 -13.64 11.01
C GLU A 18 -13.21 -13.50 12.36
N ASN A 19 -12.64 -14.60 12.88
CA ASN A 19 -11.96 -14.61 14.16
C ASN A 19 -10.62 -13.85 14.15
N LEU A 20 -9.76 -14.10 13.16
CA LEU A 20 -8.41 -13.51 13.08
C LEU A 20 -8.44 -12.01 12.76
N PHE A 21 -9.43 -11.56 12.00
CA PHE A 21 -9.48 -10.20 11.48
C PHE A 21 -10.66 -9.38 12.03
N GLU A 22 -11.34 -9.86 13.07
CA GLU A 22 -12.59 -9.28 13.60
C GLU A 22 -12.51 -7.76 13.79
N GLU A 23 -11.46 -7.27 14.45
CA GLU A 23 -11.28 -5.85 14.78
C GLU A 23 -10.94 -4.97 13.57
N ARG A 24 -10.52 -5.59 12.46
CA ARG A 24 -10.04 -4.90 11.26
C ARG A 24 -10.98 -5.06 10.06
N LEU A 25 -11.90 -6.03 10.09
CA LEU A 25 -12.87 -6.27 9.05
C LEU A 25 -13.86 -5.11 8.94
N GLU A 26 -13.97 -4.56 7.73
CA GLU A 26 -14.98 -3.55 7.43
C GLU A 26 -16.37 -4.14 7.62
N GLU A 27 -17.31 -3.34 8.13
CA GLU A 27 -18.68 -3.80 8.42
C GLU A 27 -19.37 -4.40 7.19
N THR A 28 -19.13 -3.83 6.02
CA THR A 28 -19.63 -4.33 4.73
C THR A 28 -19.09 -5.72 4.41
N ILE A 29 -17.80 -5.94 4.59
CA ILE A 29 -17.15 -7.24 4.37
C ILE A 29 -17.64 -8.26 5.41
N SER A 30 -17.73 -7.87 6.68
CA SER A 30 -18.27 -8.74 7.74
C SER A 30 -19.69 -9.19 7.44
N LYS A 31 -20.55 -8.28 6.94
CA LYS A 31 -21.91 -8.63 6.51
C LYS A 31 -21.92 -9.60 5.33
N GLU A 32 -21.12 -9.35 4.28
CA GLU A 32 -21.03 -10.23 3.12
C GLU A 32 -20.55 -11.64 3.49
N LEU A 33 -19.57 -11.76 4.41
CA LEU A 33 -19.08 -13.05 4.91
C LEU A 33 -20.15 -13.80 5.72
N LYS A 34 -20.89 -13.09 6.59
CA LYS A 34 -22.00 -13.66 7.37
C LYS A 34 -23.13 -14.14 6.46
N GLU A 35 -23.50 -13.38 5.44
CA GLU A 35 -24.49 -13.79 4.44
C GLU A 35 -24.05 -15.05 3.68
N LEU A 36 -22.77 -15.14 3.31
CA LEU A 36 -22.22 -16.33 2.66
C LEU A 36 -22.27 -17.55 3.59
N LYS A 37 -22.01 -17.36 4.88
CA LYS A 37 -22.13 -18.39 5.92
C LYS A 37 -23.58 -18.85 6.10
N SER A 38 -24.56 -17.94 6.19
CA SER A 38 -25.97 -18.30 6.29
C SER A 38 -26.47 -19.06 5.05
N LYS A 39 -26.05 -18.68 3.84
CA LYS A 39 -26.40 -19.40 2.60
C LYS A 39 -25.84 -20.84 2.58
N LYS A 40 -24.66 -21.07 3.15
CA LYS A 40 -24.08 -22.42 3.34
C LYS A 40 -25.01 -23.28 4.19
N GLU A 41 -25.50 -22.72 5.29
CA GLU A 41 -26.36 -23.41 6.27
C GLU A 41 -27.77 -23.67 5.73
N GLU A 42 -28.37 -22.70 5.03
CA GLU A 42 -29.75 -22.81 4.52
C GLU A 42 -29.88 -23.75 3.32
N ILE A 43 -28.93 -23.72 2.38
CA ILE A 43 -29.04 -24.41 1.08
C ILE A 43 -28.15 -25.67 1.03
N ASN A 44 -27.41 -25.95 2.11
CA ASN A 44 -26.38 -27.01 2.16
C ASN A 44 -25.43 -26.96 0.95
N ARG A 45 -25.15 -25.73 0.47
CA ARG A 45 -24.29 -25.49 -0.69
C ARG A 45 -22.85 -25.30 -0.20
N PRO A 46 -21.85 -25.99 -0.79
CA PRO A 46 -20.46 -25.74 -0.46
C PRO A 46 -20.09 -24.30 -0.84
N VAL A 47 -19.48 -23.59 0.11
CA VAL A 47 -18.92 -22.26 -0.12
C VAL A 47 -17.80 -22.40 -1.15
N ASN A 48 -17.78 -21.52 -2.15
CA ASN A 48 -16.71 -21.49 -3.13
C ASN A 48 -15.57 -20.58 -2.63
N ALA A 49 -14.33 -21.07 -2.68
CA ALA A 49 -13.15 -20.27 -2.35
C ALA A 49 -13.07 -18.97 -3.18
N GLU A 50 -13.55 -18.99 -4.42
CA GLU A 50 -13.59 -17.80 -5.27
C GLU A 50 -14.60 -16.75 -4.76
N GLU A 51 -15.70 -17.16 -4.15
CA GLU A 51 -16.65 -16.23 -3.51
C GLU A 51 -16.00 -15.56 -2.30
N ILE A 52 -15.31 -16.33 -1.45
CA ILE A 52 -14.52 -15.80 -0.32
C ILE A 52 -13.47 -14.81 -0.83
N LYS A 53 -12.73 -15.20 -1.89
CA LYS A 53 -11.70 -14.37 -2.52
C LYS A 53 -12.25 -13.05 -3.03
N GLN A 54 -13.41 -13.06 -3.69
CA GLN A 54 -14.04 -11.84 -4.19
C GLN A 54 -14.45 -10.91 -3.05
N ILE A 55 -14.99 -11.45 -1.95
CA ILE A 55 -15.36 -10.67 -0.77
C ILE A 55 -14.11 -10.09 -0.11
N LEU A 56 -13.13 -10.93 0.26
CA LEU A 56 -11.94 -10.49 0.99
C LEU A 56 -11.05 -9.56 0.16
N ASN A 57 -10.96 -9.74 -1.16
CA ASN A 57 -10.11 -8.86 -1.98
C ASN A 57 -10.70 -7.46 -2.21
N LYS A 58 -11.99 -7.23 -1.90
CA LYS A 58 -12.56 -5.87 -1.78
C LYS A 58 -11.95 -5.11 -0.60
N SER A 59 -11.49 -5.83 0.44
CA SER A 59 -10.82 -5.23 1.58
C SER A 59 -9.56 -4.46 1.16
N GLN A 60 -9.31 -3.33 1.82
CA GLN A 60 -8.06 -2.60 1.66
C GLN A 60 -6.88 -3.24 2.38
N PHE A 61 -7.12 -4.11 3.36
CA PHE A 61 -6.08 -4.63 4.25
C PHE A 61 -5.78 -6.11 4.05
N ILE A 62 -6.70 -6.93 3.54
CA ILE A 62 -6.45 -8.35 3.21
C ILE A 62 -6.34 -8.53 1.69
N GLU A 63 -5.44 -9.42 1.29
CA GLU A 63 -5.47 -10.09 -0.01
C GLU A 63 -5.50 -11.60 0.24
N PHE A 64 -6.58 -12.25 -0.19
CA PHE A 64 -6.79 -13.68 -0.03
C PHE A 64 -6.38 -14.45 -1.29
N GLU A 65 -5.76 -15.60 -1.08
CA GLU A 65 -5.48 -16.58 -2.12
C GLU A 65 -5.69 -17.99 -1.59
N ASN A 66 -6.20 -18.87 -2.44
CA ASN A 66 -6.42 -20.29 -2.10
C ASN A 66 -5.71 -21.22 -3.10
N ASP A 67 -5.00 -20.64 -4.08
CA ASP A 67 -4.28 -21.36 -5.12
C ASP A 67 -2.76 -21.19 -4.91
N PHE A 68 -2.06 -22.31 -4.75
CA PHE A 68 -0.62 -22.31 -4.49
C PHE A 68 0.22 -21.66 -5.60
N PRO A 69 0.05 -21.99 -6.90
CA PRO A 69 0.75 -21.29 -7.98
C PRO A 69 0.58 -19.77 -7.95
N GLU A 70 -0.64 -19.28 -7.73
CA GLU A 70 -0.91 -17.85 -7.62
C GLU A 70 -0.28 -17.23 -6.36
N ALA A 71 -0.30 -17.95 -5.23
CA ALA A 71 0.36 -17.51 -4.01
C ALA A 71 1.88 -17.38 -4.21
N LEU A 72 2.51 -18.36 -4.85
CA LEU A 72 3.92 -18.34 -5.21
C LEU A 72 4.25 -17.13 -6.10
N ARG A 73 3.45 -16.91 -7.14
CA ARG A 73 3.61 -15.78 -8.06
C ARG A 73 3.54 -14.43 -7.33
N LYS A 74 2.57 -14.28 -6.43
CA LYS A 74 2.40 -13.06 -5.63
C LYS A 74 3.56 -12.84 -4.65
N ILE A 75 4.01 -13.87 -3.95
CA ILE A 75 5.16 -13.76 -3.04
C ILE A 75 6.42 -13.36 -3.80
N LYS A 76 6.70 -14.00 -4.93
CA LYS A 76 7.92 -13.72 -5.72
C LYS A 76 7.95 -12.32 -6.32
N ILE A 77 6.81 -11.85 -6.84
CA ILE A 77 6.75 -10.58 -7.60
C ILE A 77 6.37 -9.39 -6.70
N LYS A 78 5.54 -9.63 -5.69
CA LYS A 78 4.90 -8.58 -4.88
C LYS A 78 5.14 -8.76 -3.39
N GLY A 79 6.03 -9.66 -2.95
CA GLY A 79 6.28 -9.96 -1.54
C GLY A 79 6.47 -8.72 -0.66
N GLN A 80 7.29 -7.78 -1.13
CA GLN A 80 7.54 -6.49 -0.47
C GLN A 80 6.31 -5.59 -0.27
N LYS A 81 5.20 -5.83 -0.97
CA LYS A 81 3.95 -5.05 -0.84
C LYS A 81 3.10 -5.49 0.36
N TYR A 82 3.43 -6.63 0.96
CA TYR A 82 2.71 -7.19 2.09
C TYR A 82 3.38 -6.82 3.40
N SER A 83 2.58 -6.40 4.38
CA SER A 83 3.03 -6.16 5.75
C SER A 83 3.24 -7.48 6.49
N LEU A 84 2.37 -8.46 6.21
CA LEU A 84 2.33 -9.77 6.85
C LEU A 84 1.93 -10.82 5.81
N LEU A 85 2.51 -12.01 5.92
CA LEU A 85 2.15 -13.19 5.15
C LEU A 85 1.69 -14.24 6.17
N ILE A 86 0.43 -14.65 6.08
CA ILE A 86 -0.16 -15.70 6.91
C ILE A 86 -0.55 -16.82 5.95
N ILE A 87 0.15 -17.95 6.05
CA ILE A 87 0.13 -19.00 5.05
C ILE A 87 -0.26 -20.31 5.73
N ASP A 88 -1.31 -20.96 5.27
CA ASP A 88 -1.53 -22.36 5.63
C ASP A 88 -0.35 -23.19 5.11
N ARG A 89 0.23 -23.97 6.00
CA ARG A 89 1.40 -24.78 5.71
C ARG A 89 1.08 -25.86 4.67
N ASN A 90 -0.14 -26.37 4.67
CA ASN A 90 -0.57 -27.51 3.85
C ASN A 90 -1.66 -27.10 2.86
N LEU A 91 -1.30 -26.41 1.78
CA LEU A 91 -2.25 -25.83 0.79
C LEU A 91 -2.82 -26.84 -0.22
N SER A 92 -2.48 -28.12 -0.09
CA SER A 92 -2.92 -29.17 -0.99
C SER A 92 -4.30 -29.70 -0.58
N GLY A 93 -5.33 -28.90 -0.83
CA GLY A 93 -6.69 -29.41 -0.87
C GLY A 93 -6.76 -30.54 -1.90
N LYS A 94 -7.52 -31.60 -1.57
CA LYS A 94 -7.70 -32.84 -2.36
C LYS A 94 -8.18 -32.66 -3.82
N VAL A 95 -8.24 -31.43 -4.35
CA VAL A 95 -9.06 -31.04 -5.51
C VAL A 95 -8.26 -30.50 -6.70
N ARG A 96 -7.03 -29.99 -6.56
CA ARG A 96 -6.29 -29.44 -7.71
C ARG A 96 -4.83 -29.86 -7.76
N LYS A 97 -4.51 -30.75 -8.69
CA LYS A 97 -3.13 -30.95 -9.16
C LYS A 97 -2.73 -29.71 -9.96
N TYR A 98 -1.75 -28.97 -9.46
CA TYR A 98 -1.11 -27.89 -10.20
C TYR A 98 -0.05 -28.46 -11.15
N ASN A 99 0.20 -27.77 -12.27
CA ASN A 99 1.22 -28.19 -13.25
C ASN A 99 2.60 -27.73 -12.77
N LEU A 100 3.56 -28.66 -12.70
CA LEU A 100 4.95 -28.37 -12.34
C LEU A 100 5.61 -27.40 -13.34
N GLU A 101 5.24 -27.46 -14.61
CA GLU A 101 5.77 -26.52 -15.62
C GLU A 101 5.36 -25.07 -15.34
N ASP A 102 4.15 -24.85 -14.83
CA ASP A 102 3.68 -23.50 -14.48
C ASP A 102 4.44 -22.98 -13.26
N LEU A 103 4.73 -23.85 -12.29
CA LEU A 103 5.56 -23.50 -11.16
C LEU A 103 7.00 -23.22 -11.58
N ASP A 104 7.58 -23.99 -12.50
CA ASP A 104 8.94 -23.77 -13.03
C ASP A 104 9.06 -22.44 -13.75
N ARG A 105 8.04 -22.04 -14.50
CA ARG A 105 7.98 -20.71 -15.14
C ARG A 105 7.95 -19.59 -14.10
N ILE A 106 7.23 -19.78 -13.00
CA ILE A 106 7.15 -18.78 -11.94
C ILE A 106 8.46 -18.75 -11.15
N ALA A 107 9.00 -19.89 -10.74
CA ALA A 107 10.16 -20.02 -9.86
C ALA A 107 11.50 -19.76 -10.57
N GLN A 108 11.61 -20.04 -11.88
CA GLN A 108 12.83 -19.93 -12.70
C GLN A 108 13.99 -20.79 -12.14
N ARG A 109 13.80 -22.12 -12.15
CA ARG A 109 14.66 -23.23 -11.66
C ARG A 109 14.56 -23.55 -10.15
N ASP A 110 14.81 -24.84 -9.85
CA ASP A 110 14.77 -25.56 -8.55
C ASP A 110 13.40 -26.00 -7.98
N ILE A 111 12.46 -26.39 -8.84
CA ILE A 111 11.38 -27.33 -8.44
C ILE A 111 11.78 -28.74 -8.93
N SER A 112 13.01 -29.16 -8.65
CA SER A 112 13.46 -30.51 -8.99
C SER A 112 13.07 -31.56 -7.97
N GLU A 113 12.21 -31.24 -7.00
CA GLU A 113 11.86 -32.20 -5.96
C GLU A 113 10.34 -32.21 -5.75
N ASN A 114 9.76 -33.40 -5.97
CA ASN A 114 8.49 -33.87 -5.40
C ASN A 114 8.42 -33.75 -3.86
N GLY A 115 9.40 -33.08 -3.23
CA GLY A 115 9.56 -32.94 -1.81
C GLY A 115 8.53 -32.02 -1.16
N TYR A 116 7.84 -31.11 -1.87
CA TYR A 116 6.90 -30.16 -1.25
C TYR A 116 5.42 -30.51 -1.36
N GLU A 117 5.08 -31.69 -1.86
CA GLU A 117 3.69 -32.16 -1.88
C GLU A 117 3.12 -32.19 -0.45
N ASN A 118 1.94 -31.59 -0.28
CA ASN A 118 1.26 -31.36 1.00
C ASN A 118 2.03 -30.45 1.98
N ARG A 119 3.06 -29.74 1.51
CA ARG A 119 3.91 -28.82 2.26
C ARG A 119 4.28 -27.59 1.43
N GLU A 120 3.34 -27.15 0.62
CA GLU A 120 3.45 -25.99 -0.26
C GLU A 120 3.85 -24.72 0.52
N GLY A 121 3.37 -24.58 1.76
CA GLY A 121 3.76 -23.46 2.62
C GLY A 121 5.26 -23.42 2.91
N ASP A 122 5.91 -24.57 3.13
CA ASP A 122 7.36 -24.64 3.34
C ASP A 122 8.12 -24.13 2.09
N TYR A 123 7.58 -24.36 0.89
CA TYR A 123 8.13 -23.82 -0.36
C TYR A 123 7.91 -22.31 -0.48
N LEU A 124 6.73 -21.81 -0.12
CA LEU A 124 6.46 -20.36 -0.08
C LEU A 124 7.41 -19.63 0.86
N LEU A 125 7.74 -20.21 2.01
CA LEU A 125 8.74 -19.68 2.94
C LEU A 125 10.14 -19.63 2.29
N LYS A 126 10.59 -20.74 1.67
CA LYS A 126 11.88 -20.78 0.95
C LYS A 126 11.97 -19.65 -0.06
N ILE A 127 10.92 -19.45 -0.87
CA ILE A 127 10.90 -18.40 -1.90
C ILE A 127 10.86 -17.01 -1.29
N ALA A 128 10.07 -16.79 -0.23
CA ALA A 128 10.03 -15.52 0.49
C ALA A 128 11.44 -15.12 0.99
N ILE A 129 12.18 -16.06 1.57
CA ILE A 129 13.54 -15.85 2.07
C ILE A 129 14.54 -15.63 0.93
N LEU A 130 14.54 -16.50 -0.09
CA LEU A 130 15.48 -16.41 -1.21
C LEU A 130 15.28 -15.13 -2.05
N SER A 131 14.05 -14.61 -2.10
CA SER A 131 13.77 -13.35 -2.78
C SER A 131 14.51 -12.16 -2.13
N LYS A 132 14.88 -12.25 -0.85
CA LYS A 132 15.40 -11.16 -0.01
C LYS A 132 14.50 -9.92 0.04
N GLN A 133 13.25 -10.03 -0.43
CA GLN A 133 12.27 -8.93 -0.45
C GLN A 133 11.43 -8.90 0.83
N ILE A 134 11.43 -9.98 1.60
CA ILE A 134 10.62 -10.14 2.81
C ILE A 134 11.55 -10.53 3.95
N ASN A 135 11.48 -9.78 5.05
CA ASN A 135 12.01 -10.25 6.32
C ASN A 135 11.06 -11.33 6.86
N ALA A 136 11.34 -12.59 6.53
CA ALA A 136 10.46 -13.71 6.86
C ALA A 136 10.29 -13.90 8.36
N LYS A 137 11.32 -13.58 9.15
CA LYS A 137 11.28 -13.70 10.61
C LYS A 137 10.15 -12.88 11.23
N ASP A 138 9.99 -11.65 10.78
CA ASP A 138 9.05 -10.73 11.41
C ASP A 138 7.69 -10.71 10.68
N ARG A 139 7.64 -11.22 9.45
CA ARG A 139 6.48 -11.05 8.56
C ARG A 139 5.85 -12.32 8.03
N PHE A 140 6.44 -13.50 8.24
CA PHE A 140 5.93 -14.75 7.68
C PHE A 140 5.42 -15.66 8.80
N TYR A 141 4.17 -16.05 8.75
CA TYR A 141 3.50 -16.90 9.75
C TYR A 141 2.85 -18.09 9.06
N PHE A 142 3.01 -19.26 9.65
CA PHE A 142 2.32 -20.48 9.27
C PHE A 142 1.06 -20.69 10.11
N LEU A 143 0.00 -21.15 9.45
CA LEU A 143 -1.10 -21.84 10.11
C LEU A 143 -0.95 -23.34 9.86
N THR A 144 -1.07 -24.16 10.89
CA THR A 144 -1.00 -25.62 10.74
C THR A 144 -1.78 -26.35 11.83
N GLY A 145 -2.27 -27.56 11.55
CA GLY A 145 -2.81 -28.46 12.58
C GLY A 145 -1.73 -29.28 13.30
N ASN A 146 -0.48 -29.28 12.80
CA ASN A 146 0.64 -30.05 13.35
C ASN A 146 1.88 -29.15 13.49
N SER A 147 1.94 -28.40 14.59
CA SER A 147 3.05 -27.49 14.91
C SER A 147 4.40 -28.18 15.11
N SER A 148 4.39 -29.48 15.47
CA SER A 148 5.58 -30.29 15.71
C SER A 148 6.32 -30.75 14.44
N ASP A 149 5.68 -30.69 13.27
CA ASP A 149 6.30 -31.22 12.05
C ASP A 149 7.52 -30.39 11.59
N GLU A 150 8.58 -31.08 11.17
CA GLU A 150 9.81 -30.42 10.69
C GLU A 150 9.60 -29.64 9.38
N ILE A 151 10.18 -28.44 9.30
CA ILE A 151 10.16 -27.63 8.07
C ILE A 151 11.04 -28.31 7.02
N LYS A 152 10.49 -28.57 5.83
CA LYS A 152 11.24 -29.19 4.74
C LYS A 152 12.39 -28.30 4.28
N ASN A 153 13.52 -28.92 3.92
CA ASN A 153 14.76 -28.23 3.54
C ASN A 153 15.27 -27.24 4.61
N LEU A 154 15.13 -27.65 5.87
CA LEU A 154 15.60 -26.89 7.03
C LEU A 154 17.06 -26.43 6.88
N GLU A 155 17.94 -27.28 6.35
CA GLU A 155 19.36 -26.96 6.16
C GLU A 155 19.60 -25.78 5.21
N VAL A 156 18.69 -25.52 4.28
CA VAL A 156 18.75 -24.37 3.35
C VAL A 156 18.15 -23.12 3.99
N ILE A 157 17.05 -23.28 4.73
CA ILE A 157 16.29 -22.17 5.31
C ILE A 157 16.95 -21.63 6.57
N LYS A 158 17.41 -22.52 7.45
CA LYS A 158 17.96 -22.20 8.78
C LYS A 158 19.10 -21.18 8.76
N PRO A 159 20.09 -21.26 7.84
CA PRO A 159 21.17 -20.26 7.78
C PRO A 159 20.71 -18.87 7.32
N LEU A 160 19.54 -18.79 6.69
CA LEU A 160 19.02 -17.56 6.08
C LEU A 160 18.04 -16.81 6.99
N ILE A 161 17.63 -17.40 8.13
CA ILE A 161 16.80 -16.74 9.14
C ILE A 161 17.70 -16.10 10.20
N GLU A 162 17.66 -14.78 10.29
CA GLU A 162 18.47 -14.00 11.24
C GLU A 162 18.00 -14.19 12.70
N GLY A 163 18.93 -14.44 13.63
CA GLY A 163 18.63 -14.43 15.08
C GLY A 163 17.98 -15.69 15.66
N SER A 164 18.41 -16.86 15.20
CA SER A 164 17.98 -18.23 15.56
C SER A 164 16.64 -18.67 14.96
N PHE A 165 16.72 -19.77 14.21
CA PHE A 165 15.57 -20.47 13.65
C PHE A 165 14.61 -21.03 14.71
N ASP A 166 15.11 -21.33 15.92
CA ASP A 166 14.25 -21.80 17.00
C ASP A 166 13.28 -20.73 17.48
N ASN A 167 13.68 -19.45 17.41
CA ASN A 167 12.80 -18.32 17.70
C ASN A 167 11.72 -18.19 16.64
N PHE A 168 12.08 -18.37 15.36
CA PHE A 168 11.10 -18.41 14.26
C PHE A 168 10.08 -19.53 14.45
N LYS A 169 10.52 -20.76 14.75
CA LYS A 169 9.59 -21.88 15.00
C LYS A 169 8.58 -21.56 16.12
N LYS A 170 9.04 -20.97 17.22
CA LYS A 170 8.19 -20.66 18.38
C LYS A 170 7.24 -19.48 18.14
N GLY A 171 7.64 -18.49 17.35
CA GLY A 171 6.85 -17.28 17.12
C GLY A 171 5.95 -17.32 15.88
N ASN A 172 6.36 -18.09 14.87
CA ASN A 172 5.81 -17.98 13.52
C ASN A 172 5.08 -19.24 13.04
N ILE A 173 5.10 -20.35 13.78
CA ILE A 173 4.27 -21.52 13.49
C ILE A 173 3.10 -21.51 14.48
N ILE A 174 1.89 -21.27 13.96
CA ILE A 174 0.67 -21.14 14.75
C ILE A 174 -0.17 -22.40 14.57
N ASP A 175 -0.44 -23.09 15.68
CA ASP A 175 -1.36 -24.21 15.72
C ASP A 175 -2.81 -23.72 15.60
N LYS A 176 -3.52 -24.20 14.57
CA LYS A 176 -4.93 -23.84 14.31
C LYS A 176 -5.85 -24.25 15.48
N THR A 177 -5.44 -25.18 16.32
CA THR A 177 -6.21 -25.65 17.48
C THR A 177 -5.87 -24.89 18.77
N ASP A 178 -4.68 -24.29 18.88
CA ASP A 178 -4.25 -23.57 20.09
C ASP A 178 -4.82 -22.14 20.12
N THR A 179 -5.74 -21.91 21.06
CA THR A 179 -6.38 -20.60 21.27
C THR A 179 -5.37 -19.51 21.63
N LYS A 180 -4.34 -19.82 22.43
CA LYS A 180 -3.35 -18.82 22.87
C LYS A 180 -2.49 -18.36 21.69
N GLU A 181 -2.04 -19.28 20.85
CA GLU A 181 -1.25 -18.91 19.66
C GLU A 181 -2.08 -18.12 18.65
N LYS A 182 -3.36 -18.45 18.48
CA LYS A 182 -4.30 -17.66 17.67
C LYS A 182 -4.49 -16.24 18.20
N GLU A 183 -4.66 -16.07 19.51
CA GLU A 183 -4.76 -14.73 20.12
C GLU A 183 -3.47 -13.92 19.96
N ASN A 184 -2.29 -14.56 20.07
CA ASN A 184 -1.02 -13.88 19.78
C ASN A 184 -0.95 -13.39 18.33
N LEU A 185 -1.41 -14.21 17.37
CA LEU A 185 -1.46 -13.81 15.96
C LEU A 185 -2.42 -12.64 15.73
N LYS A 186 -3.58 -12.62 16.41
CA LYS A 186 -4.49 -11.47 16.38
C LYS A 186 -3.84 -10.21 16.92
N GLU A 187 -3.14 -10.32 18.05
CA GLU A 187 -2.41 -9.19 18.64
C GLU A 187 -1.37 -8.65 17.65
N ILE A 188 -0.64 -9.52 16.96
CA ILE A 188 0.30 -9.11 15.90
C ILE A 188 -0.43 -8.37 14.78
N ILE A 189 -1.54 -8.93 14.25
CA ILE A 189 -2.35 -8.32 13.20
C ILE A 189 -2.87 -6.94 13.63
N ASN A 190 -3.36 -6.84 14.86
CA ASN A 190 -3.96 -5.64 15.41
C ASN A 190 -2.92 -4.58 15.78
N ASN A 191 -1.64 -4.93 15.91
CA ASN A 191 -0.57 -3.97 16.18
C ASN A 191 0.27 -3.61 14.93
N LEU A 192 -0.20 -3.96 13.72
CA LEU A 192 0.44 -3.53 12.48
C LEU A 192 0.20 -2.03 12.24
N GLU A 193 1.20 -1.20 12.54
CA GLU A 193 1.17 0.26 12.34
C GLU A 193 0.78 0.65 10.90
N GLU A 194 1.19 -0.14 9.89
CA GLU A 194 0.79 0.14 8.51
C GLU A 194 -0.71 0.05 8.27
N LEU A 195 -1.42 -0.79 9.02
CA LEU A 195 -2.87 -0.92 8.92
C LEU A 195 -3.58 0.26 9.59
N ASP A 196 -3.06 0.75 10.71
CA ASP A 196 -3.58 1.97 11.35
C ASP A 196 -3.46 3.17 10.41
N VAL A 197 -2.29 3.34 9.79
CA VAL A 197 -2.08 4.40 8.81
C VAL A 197 -3.05 4.26 7.63
N LEU A 198 -3.32 3.05 7.13
CA LEU A 198 -4.31 2.85 6.06
C LEU A 198 -5.72 3.23 6.52
N TRP A 199 -6.11 2.80 7.71
CA TRP A 199 -7.46 2.97 8.24
C TRP A 199 -7.77 4.44 8.50
N GLU A 200 -6.93 5.11 9.28
CA GLU A 200 -7.08 6.53 9.63
C GLU A 200 -7.08 7.45 8.41
N ASN A 201 -6.46 7.01 7.31
CA ASN A 201 -6.28 7.79 6.10
C ASN A 201 -7.07 7.25 4.91
N LYS A 202 -8.00 6.31 5.12
CA LYS A 202 -8.75 5.60 4.08
C LYS A 202 -9.37 6.56 3.06
N LYS A 203 -10.12 7.56 3.53
CA LYS A 203 -10.80 8.54 2.67
C LYS A 203 -9.82 9.25 1.72
N TYR A 204 -8.69 9.73 2.22
CA TYR A 204 -7.69 10.43 1.39
C TYR A 204 -7.04 9.50 0.36
N LEU A 205 -6.69 8.28 0.79
CA LEU A 205 -6.08 7.27 -0.08
C LEU A 205 -7.02 6.84 -1.20
N GLU A 206 -8.30 6.66 -0.91
CA GLU A 206 -9.35 6.35 -1.89
C GLU A 206 -9.56 7.50 -2.86
N THR A 207 -9.65 8.75 -2.38
CA THR A 207 -9.76 9.92 -3.26
C THR A 207 -8.60 9.98 -4.27
N LEU A 208 -7.37 9.77 -3.81
CA LEU A 208 -6.19 9.77 -4.68
C LEU A 208 -6.21 8.62 -5.70
N GLU A 209 -6.60 7.41 -5.28
CA GLU A 209 -6.68 6.26 -6.18
C GLU A 209 -7.77 6.45 -7.25
N ASN A 210 -8.93 6.94 -6.86
CA ASN A 210 -10.10 7.11 -7.73
C ASN A 210 -9.94 8.21 -8.78
N PHE A 211 -9.25 9.30 -8.46
CA PHE A 211 -9.18 10.48 -9.33
C PHE A 211 -7.80 10.72 -9.95
N LEU A 212 -6.74 10.11 -9.41
CA LEU A 212 -5.41 10.13 -10.03
C LEU A 212 -5.00 8.73 -10.51
N ASN A 213 -4.61 7.85 -9.58
CA ASN A 213 -4.25 6.45 -9.81
C ASN A 213 -3.67 5.80 -8.53
N LYS A 214 -3.49 4.48 -8.59
CA LYS A 214 -2.84 3.68 -7.54
C LYS A 214 -1.45 4.19 -7.12
N ASN A 215 -0.64 4.72 -8.04
CA ASN A 215 0.67 5.26 -7.69
C ASN A 215 0.55 6.51 -6.81
N ALA A 216 -0.46 7.36 -7.00
CA ALA A 216 -0.68 8.52 -6.14
C ALA A 216 -1.02 8.09 -4.70
N LYS A 217 -1.87 7.07 -4.55
CA LYS A 217 -2.16 6.42 -3.26
C LYS A 217 -0.89 5.83 -2.62
N GLU A 218 -0.10 5.07 -3.37
CA GLU A 218 1.14 4.47 -2.86
C GLU A 218 2.16 5.54 -2.40
N VAL A 219 2.29 6.64 -3.15
CA VAL A 219 3.13 7.80 -2.76
C VAL A 219 2.66 8.43 -1.45
N PHE A 220 1.37 8.76 -1.33
CA PHE A 220 0.85 9.38 -0.11
C PHE A 220 0.95 8.45 1.10
N PHE A 221 0.68 7.16 0.90
CA PHE A 221 0.85 6.16 1.94
C PHE A 221 2.31 6.07 2.43
N LYS A 222 3.29 6.08 1.50
CA LYS A 222 4.71 6.11 1.86
C LYS A 222 5.04 7.36 2.69
N THR A 223 4.54 8.53 2.27
CA THR A 223 4.73 9.78 3.02
C THR A 223 4.18 9.70 4.44
N LEU A 224 2.99 9.14 4.63
CA LEU A 224 2.39 8.98 5.95
C LEU A 224 3.23 8.07 6.86
N ARG A 225 3.76 6.96 6.34
CA ARG A 225 4.59 6.02 7.09
C ARG A 225 5.95 6.58 7.52
N ASN A 226 6.49 7.51 6.74
CA ASN A 226 7.83 8.05 6.97
C ASN A 226 7.80 9.43 7.61
N LYS A 227 6.61 9.97 7.94
CA LYS A 227 6.44 11.38 8.38
C LYS A 227 7.20 11.74 9.66
N ASP A 228 7.41 10.77 10.54
CA ASP A 228 8.07 10.96 11.84
C ASP A 228 9.57 10.57 11.82
N LYS A 229 10.11 10.20 10.65
CA LYS A 229 11.51 9.80 10.50
C LYS A 229 12.37 10.97 10.02
N ASN A 230 13.30 11.42 10.86
CA ASN A 230 14.19 12.55 10.53
C ASN A 230 15.01 12.35 9.23
N VAL A 231 15.47 11.13 8.98
CA VAL A 231 16.28 10.81 7.78
C VAL A 231 15.47 10.87 6.47
N GLU A 232 14.15 10.89 6.56
CA GLU A 232 13.22 10.86 5.42
C GLU A 232 12.60 12.24 5.12
N ILE A 233 13.01 13.30 5.84
CA ILE A 233 12.37 14.62 5.72
C ILE A 233 12.44 15.14 4.27
N ILE A 234 13.62 15.12 3.66
CA ILE A 234 13.82 15.63 2.29
C ILE A 234 13.01 14.80 1.29
N GLU A 235 13.08 13.48 1.39
CA GLU A 235 12.32 12.58 0.52
C GLU A 235 10.80 12.82 0.68
N ASN A 236 10.31 13.01 1.90
CA ASN A 236 8.90 13.33 2.13
C ASN A 236 8.49 14.66 1.51
N LEU A 237 9.33 15.70 1.58
CA LEU A 237 9.05 16.98 0.91
C LEU A 237 8.90 16.81 -0.60
N ASP A 238 9.76 16.00 -1.22
CA ASP A 238 9.65 15.70 -2.65
C ASP A 238 8.41 14.90 -2.99
N LEU A 239 8.07 13.89 -2.19
CA LEU A 239 6.85 13.10 -2.38
C LEU A 239 5.60 13.98 -2.28
N ILE A 240 5.53 14.87 -1.28
CA ILE A 240 4.42 15.83 -1.09
C ILE A 240 4.36 16.80 -2.28
N ARG A 241 5.50 17.35 -2.71
CA ARG A 241 5.57 18.24 -3.87
C ARG A 241 5.05 17.55 -5.13
N ASN A 242 5.57 16.38 -5.45
CA ASN A 242 5.20 15.63 -6.65
C ASN A 242 3.72 15.25 -6.65
N LEU A 243 3.19 14.85 -5.50
CA LEU A 243 1.76 14.56 -5.35
C LEU A 243 0.91 15.82 -5.53
N SER A 244 1.31 16.95 -4.94
CA SER A 244 0.61 18.23 -5.11
C SER A 244 0.57 18.67 -6.58
N GLN A 245 1.67 18.49 -7.32
CA GLN A 245 1.73 18.83 -8.73
C GLN A 245 0.81 17.95 -9.58
N LYS A 246 0.67 16.66 -9.25
CA LYS A 246 -0.30 15.77 -9.90
C LYS A 246 -1.74 16.22 -9.66
N ILE A 247 -2.08 16.60 -8.41
CA ILE A 247 -3.39 17.17 -8.07
C ILE A 247 -3.65 18.43 -8.89
N LEU A 248 -2.72 19.39 -8.89
CA LEU A 248 -2.86 20.64 -9.65
C LEU A 248 -2.99 20.40 -11.16
N SER A 249 -2.24 19.44 -11.70
CA SER A 249 -2.36 19.04 -13.12
C SER A 249 -3.74 18.50 -13.44
N LYS A 250 -4.29 17.65 -12.57
CA LYS A 250 -5.63 17.12 -12.77
C LYS A 250 -6.71 18.20 -12.67
N ILE A 251 -6.58 19.12 -11.74
CA ILE A 251 -7.47 20.29 -11.65
C ILE A 251 -7.37 21.14 -12.92
N ALA A 252 -6.17 21.39 -13.43
CA ALA A 252 -5.98 22.17 -14.64
C ALA A 252 -6.70 21.53 -15.85
N GLU A 253 -6.66 20.21 -15.96
CA GLU A 253 -7.42 19.46 -16.97
C GLU A 253 -8.94 19.65 -16.81
N ILE A 254 -9.47 19.39 -15.60
CA ILE A 254 -10.90 19.45 -15.31
C ILE A 254 -11.45 20.87 -15.55
N THR A 255 -10.74 21.86 -15.04
CA THR A 255 -11.15 23.28 -15.15
C THR A 255 -10.90 23.86 -16.54
N LYS A 256 -10.31 23.08 -17.46
CA LYS A 256 -9.87 23.54 -18.79
C LYS A 256 -9.03 24.80 -18.70
N ALA A 257 -8.07 24.79 -17.76
CA ALA A 257 -7.19 25.91 -17.52
C ALA A 257 -6.51 26.34 -18.83
N PRO A 258 -6.41 27.65 -19.10
CA PRO A 258 -5.85 28.12 -20.35
C PRO A 258 -4.36 27.78 -20.43
N ASN A 259 -3.83 27.63 -21.64
CA ASN A 259 -2.40 27.35 -21.82
C ASN A 259 -1.48 28.47 -21.28
N SER A 260 -2.02 29.69 -21.22
CA SER A 260 -1.36 30.87 -20.65
C SER A 260 -2.40 31.82 -20.07
N PHE A 261 -2.03 32.60 -19.06
CA PHE A 261 -2.87 33.65 -18.50
C PHE A 261 -2.08 34.97 -18.38
N ASN A 262 -2.80 36.09 -18.35
CA ASN A 262 -2.20 37.39 -18.08
C ASN A 262 -1.94 37.49 -16.58
N ARG A 263 -0.67 37.61 -16.18
CA ARG A 263 -0.37 37.93 -14.79
C ARG A 263 -0.70 39.40 -14.55
N ILE A 264 -1.61 39.68 -13.62
CA ILE A 264 -1.87 41.04 -13.15
C ILE A 264 -0.65 41.47 -12.33
N ASN A 265 0.36 41.96 -13.00
CA ASN A 265 1.44 42.71 -12.39
C ASN A 265 1.60 43.98 -13.22
N ASN A 266 1.46 45.15 -12.59
CA ASN A 266 1.39 46.45 -13.26
C ASN A 266 2.65 46.80 -14.09
N ARG A 267 3.70 45.99 -14.03
CA ARG A 267 5.00 46.23 -14.67
C ARG A 267 5.25 45.43 -15.95
N SER A 268 4.67 44.23 -16.16
CA SER A 268 5.09 43.39 -17.28
C SER A 268 4.02 43.09 -18.34
N LYS A 269 2.71 43.08 -18.03
CA LYS A 269 1.65 42.63 -18.98
C LYS A 269 2.00 41.34 -19.76
N GLU A 270 2.90 40.51 -19.24
CA GLU A 270 3.38 39.32 -19.93
C GLU A 270 2.44 38.15 -19.70
N LYS A 271 2.24 37.35 -20.76
CA LYS A 271 1.50 36.09 -20.68
C LYS A 271 2.41 35.01 -20.10
N GLU A 272 2.09 34.52 -18.91
CA GLU A 272 2.78 33.38 -18.33
C GLU A 272 2.14 32.08 -18.79
N LYS A 273 2.97 31.11 -19.22
CA LYS A 273 2.51 29.76 -19.59
C LYS A 273 2.18 28.96 -18.33
N ILE A 274 0.99 28.38 -18.28
CA ILE A 274 0.56 27.46 -17.21
C ILE A 274 1.13 26.08 -17.44
N PHE A 275 1.28 25.66 -18.70
CA PHE A 275 1.85 24.38 -19.05
C PHE A 275 3.23 24.51 -19.69
N LEU A 276 4.12 23.59 -19.33
CA LEU A 276 5.34 23.24 -20.05
C LEU A 276 5.02 22.04 -20.94
N TYR A 277 5.41 22.13 -22.20
CA TYR A 277 5.33 21.03 -23.14
C TYR A 277 6.74 20.49 -23.36
N GLU A 278 7.01 19.28 -22.86
CA GLU A 278 8.31 18.63 -22.98
C GLU A 278 8.11 17.24 -23.58
N ARG A 279 8.65 16.99 -24.78
CA ARG A 279 8.74 15.66 -25.43
C ARG A 279 7.57 14.72 -25.05
N ASP A 280 6.35 15.15 -25.38
CA ASP A 280 5.08 14.41 -25.21
C ASP A 280 4.44 14.43 -23.80
N LYS A 281 4.93 15.26 -22.87
CA LYS A 281 4.32 15.48 -21.55
C LYS A 281 3.93 16.94 -21.32
N ILE A 282 2.73 17.13 -20.79
CA ILE A 282 2.21 18.43 -20.34
C ILE A 282 2.46 18.53 -18.83
N ASN A 283 3.35 19.43 -18.42
CA ASN A 283 3.68 19.67 -17.02
C ASN A 283 3.09 21.01 -16.57
N VAL A 284 2.32 21.02 -15.48
CA VAL A 284 1.85 22.29 -14.90
C VAL A 284 3.02 23.05 -14.24
N LYS A 285 3.23 24.29 -14.68
CA LYS A 285 4.03 25.27 -13.96
C LYS A 285 3.23 25.75 -12.75
N VAL A 286 3.64 25.26 -11.58
CA VAL A 286 2.96 25.51 -10.30
C VAL A 286 2.74 27.00 -10.02
N ARG A 287 3.76 27.87 -10.18
CA ARG A 287 3.64 29.32 -9.92
C ARG A 287 2.62 30.04 -10.83
N PRO A 288 2.72 29.93 -12.17
CA PRO A 288 1.68 30.39 -13.10
C PRO A 288 0.29 29.86 -12.76
N PHE A 289 0.17 28.56 -12.51
CA PHE A 289 -1.12 27.93 -12.26
C PHE A 289 -1.78 28.44 -10.97
N ILE A 290 -1.02 28.53 -9.88
CA ILE A 290 -1.46 29.14 -8.61
C ILE A 290 -1.95 30.58 -8.83
N SER A 291 -1.21 31.36 -9.60
CA SER A 291 -1.54 32.76 -9.85
C SER A 291 -2.85 32.89 -10.65
N TRP A 292 -3.07 32.00 -11.62
CA TRP A 292 -4.34 31.90 -12.33
C TRP A 292 -5.47 31.44 -11.40
N LEU A 293 -5.24 30.40 -10.59
CA LEU A 293 -6.21 29.84 -9.64
C LEU A 293 -6.73 30.90 -8.67
N SER A 294 -5.84 31.78 -8.19
CA SER A 294 -6.20 32.89 -7.28
C SER A 294 -7.11 33.94 -7.90
N GLN A 295 -7.17 34.02 -9.24
CA GLN A 295 -8.05 34.94 -9.98
C GLN A 295 -9.37 34.29 -10.39
N GLU A 296 -9.45 32.96 -10.33
CA GLU A 296 -10.60 32.19 -10.81
C GLU A 296 -11.70 32.13 -9.73
N LYS A 297 -12.73 32.95 -9.90
CA LYS A 297 -13.84 33.09 -8.93
C LYS A 297 -14.64 31.80 -8.72
N LYS A 298 -14.54 30.83 -9.63
CA LYS A 298 -15.22 29.53 -9.52
C LYS A 298 -14.59 28.61 -8.47
N ILE A 299 -13.36 28.89 -8.04
CA ILE A 299 -12.60 28.00 -7.15
C ILE A 299 -12.50 28.63 -5.76
N LYS A 300 -13.49 28.34 -4.91
CA LYS A 300 -13.63 28.95 -3.57
C LYS A 300 -12.44 28.71 -2.64
N SER A 301 -11.65 27.66 -2.86
CA SER A 301 -10.50 27.29 -2.02
C SER A 301 -9.15 27.78 -2.55
N GLY A 302 -9.16 28.73 -3.49
CA GLY A 302 -7.95 29.20 -4.19
C GLY A 302 -6.82 29.65 -3.27
N GLU A 303 -7.12 30.33 -2.17
CA GLU A 303 -6.11 30.84 -1.22
C GLU A 303 -5.38 29.73 -0.45
N LEU A 304 -6.11 28.73 0.04
CA LEU A 304 -5.54 27.59 0.77
C LEU A 304 -4.60 26.79 -0.14
N ILE A 305 -5.05 26.49 -1.36
CA ILE A 305 -4.25 25.77 -2.37
C ILE A 305 -3.03 26.59 -2.77
N THR A 306 -3.22 27.88 -3.01
CA THR A 306 -2.15 28.81 -3.35
C THR A 306 -1.08 28.85 -2.27
N THR A 307 -1.50 28.94 -1.00
CA THR A 307 -0.59 28.99 0.15
C THR A 307 0.17 27.68 0.28
N PHE A 308 -0.53 26.55 0.30
CA PHE A 308 0.08 25.23 0.39
C PHE A 308 1.09 25.00 -0.73
N ALA A 309 0.69 25.24 -1.99
CA ALA A 309 1.53 24.97 -3.15
C ALA A 309 2.74 25.91 -3.23
N LYS A 310 2.62 27.18 -2.80
CA LYS A 310 3.77 28.08 -2.63
C LYS A 310 4.73 27.58 -1.54
N THR A 311 4.19 27.16 -0.40
CA THR A 311 4.99 26.68 0.74
C THR A 311 5.79 25.43 0.37
N ILE A 312 5.12 24.38 -0.16
CA ILE A 312 5.84 23.15 -0.53
C ILE A 312 6.84 23.40 -1.65
N GLN A 313 6.51 24.25 -2.62
CA GLN A 313 7.45 24.57 -3.70
C GLN A 313 8.66 25.34 -3.17
N GLY A 314 8.48 26.26 -2.23
CA GLY A 314 9.58 26.97 -1.55
C GLY A 314 10.49 25.98 -0.83
N LEU A 315 9.92 25.20 0.10
CA LEU A 315 10.67 24.24 0.92
C LEU A 315 11.41 23.20 0.07
N ALA A 316 10.73 22.58 -0.90
CA ALA A 316 11.38 21.59 -1.76
C ALA A 316 12.36 22.19 -2.77
N SER A 317 12.33 23.50 -3.03
CA SER A 317 13.36 24.15 -3.86
C SER A 317 14.58 24.61 -3.03
N GLU A 318 14.40 24.81 -1.73
CA GLU A 318 15.46 25.25 -0.81
C GLU A 318 16.16 24.07 -0.13
N PHE A 319 15.45 22.96 0.08
CA PHE A 319 15.94 21.79 0.81
C PHE A 319 15.81 20.46 0.03
N GLY A 320 15.28 20.50 -1.19
CA GLY A 320 15.17 19.31 -2.04
C GLY A 320 16.52 18.92 -2.68
N PRO A 321 16.63 17.71 -3.26
CA PRO A 321 17.80 17.26 -3.98
C PRO A 321 17.94 18.05 -5.29
N HIS A 322 18.73 19.11 -5.24
CA HIS A 322 19.21 19.81 -6.43
C HIS A 322 20.64 19.35 -6.73
N ASP A 323 20.94 19.11 -8.00
CA ASP A 323 22.28 18.78 -8.49
C ASP A 323 23.29 19.88 -8.08
N ASP A 324 24.02 19.64 -6.99
CA ASP A 324 25.34 20.12 -6.52
C ASP A 324 25.92 21.49 -6.98
N SER A 325 25.14 22.40 -7.54
CA SER A 325 25.69 23.50 -8.32
C SER A 325 24.79 24.72 -8.38
N SER A 326 24.34 25.24 -7.24
CA SER A 326 24.29 26.71 -7.05
C SER A 326 23.67 27.11 -5.71
N SER A 327 24.49 27.75 -4.88
CA SER A 327 24.08 28.80 -3.95
C SER A 327 22.97 28.44 -2.95
N HIS A 328 23.17 27.39 -2.15
CA HIS A 328 22.60 27.42 -0.81
C HIS A 328 23.54 28.27 0.04
N SER A 329 23.05 29.36 0.63
CA SER A 329 23.79 30.07 1.68
C SER A 329 24.06 29.05 2.78
N PRO A 330 25.32 28.66 3.05
CA PRO A 330 25.63 27.61 4.02
C PRO A 330 25.14 27.95 5.43
N LEU A 331 24.91 29.23 5.70
CA LEU A 331 24.37 29.73 6.96
C LEU A 331 22.86 29.50 7.09
N LEU A 332 22.07 29.67 6.03
CA LEU A 332 20.60 29.49 6.09
C LEU A 332 20.21 28.02 6.24
N SER A 333 20.87 27.12 5.49
CA SER A 333 20.64 25.67 5.60
C SER A 333 21.15 25.06 6.91
N PHE A 334 22.05 25.75 7.62
CA PHE A 334 22.53 25.34 8.94
C PHE A 334 21.56 25.72 10.07
N PHE A 335 20.89 26.88 9.97
CA PHE A 335 20.00 27.37 11.05
C PHE A 335 18.52 27.03 10.87
N TYR A 336 18.04 26.82 9.63
CA TYR A 336 16.62 26.62 9.35
C TYR A 336 16.41 25.34 8.54
N GLN A 337 16.48 24.18 9.19
CA GLN A 337 16.17 22.90 8.55
C GLN A 337 14.70 22.51 8.79
N PRO A 338 14.02 21.97 7.77
CA PRO A 338 12.72 21.35 7.97
C PRO A 338 12.82 20.23 9.02
N THR A 339 11.80 20.10 9.85
CA THR A 339 11.71 19.07 10.89
C THR A 339 10.60 18.08 10.56
N THR A 340 10.47 17.00 11.33
CA THR A 340 9.28 16.14 11.28
C THR A 340 7.99 16.93 11.53
N ASN A 341 8.02 17.99 12.35
CA ASN A 341 6.88 18.88 12.51
C ASN A 341 6.52 19.63 11.22
N THR A 342 7.51 20.09 10.46
CA THR A 342 7.30 20.69 9.15
C THR A 342 6.60 19.71 8.19
N VAL A 343 7.08 18.46 8.13
CA VAL A 343 6.48 17.40 7.31
C VAL A 343 5.06 17.09 7.77
N ASN A 344 4.84 16.92 9.07
CA ASN A 344 3.52 16.65 9.65
C ASN A 344 2.52 17.78 9.37
N SER A 345 2.92 19.06 9.49
CA SER A 345 2.08 20.20 9.13
C SER A 345 1.72 20.21 7.63
N LEU A 346 2.68 19.87 6.76
CA LEU A 346 2.42 19.78 5.33
C LEU A 346 1.49 18.62 4.97
N ILE A 347 1.63 17.46 5.63
CA ILE A 347 0.71 16.33 5.45
C ILE A 347 -0.70 16.71 5.89
N PHE A 348 -0.84 17.40 7.02
CA PHE A 348 -2.13 17.89 7.50
C PHE A 348 -2.78 18.83 6.46
N ALA A 349 -2.04 19.82 5.97
CA ALA A 349 -2.53 20.70 4.91
C ALA A 349 -2.84 19.94 3.61
N LEU A 350 -2.02 18.96 3.24
CA LEU A 350 -2.25 18.14 2.04
C LEU A 350 -3.53 17.31 2.14
N LYS A 351 -3.89 16.81 3.33
CA LYS A 351 -5.17 16.11 3.55
C LYS A 351 -6.37 16.98 3.18
N GLU A 352 -6.37 18.25 3.59
CA GLU A 352 -7.41 19.23 3.22
C GLU A 352 -7.44 19.46 1.70
N ILE A 353 -6.27 19.57 1.07
CA ILE A 353 -6.15 19.70 -0.38
C ILE A 353 -6.71 18.47 -1.10
N ILE A 354 -6.47 17.25 -0.58
CA ILE A 354 -6.99 16.01 -1.16
C ILE A 354 -8.52 15.95 -1.06
N LEU A 355 -9.10 16.32 0.09
CA LEU A 355 -10.55 16.35 0.26
C LEU A 355 -11.21 17.32 -0.72
N TRP A 356 -10.70 18.55 -0.77
CA TRP A 356 -11.16 19.55 -1.72
C TRP A 356 -11.03 19.08 -3.17
N PHE A 357 -9.90 18.46 -3.52
CA PHE A 357 -9.68 17.88 -4.85
C PHE A 357 -10.74 16.81 -5.19
N GLY A 358 -11.09 15.95 -4.23
CA GLY A 358 -12.16 14.97 -4.37
C GLY A 358 -13.51 15.63 -4.69
N GLU A 359 -13.89 16.66 -3.93
CA GLU A 359 -15.13 17.40 -4.14
C GLU A 359 -15.22 18.02 -5.55
N VAL A 360 -14.13 18.63 -6.03
CA VAL A 360 -14.09 19.21 -7.38
C VAL A 360 -14.26 18.13 -8.45
N CYS A 361 -13.59 16.98 -8.29
CA CYS A 361 -13.71 15.88 -9.25
C CYS A 361 -15.11 15.26 -9.27
N GLU A 362 -15.77 15.17 -8.11
CA GLU A 362 -17.14 14.65 -8.02
C GLU A 362 -18.18 15.58 -8.63
N GLN A 363 -17.98 16.90 -8.53
CA GLN A 363 -18.86 17.88 -9.17
C GLN A 363 -18.81 17.76 -10.70
N GLU A 364 -17.62 17.56 -11.27
CA GLU A 364 -17.47 17.38 -12.72
C GLU A 364 -18.13 16.07 -13.21
N LYS A 365 -18.12 14.98 -12.43
CA LYS A 365 -18.79 13.73 -12.81
C LYS A 365 -20.32 13.84 -12.90
N LYS A 366 -20.92 14.86 -12.26
CA LYS A 366 -22.37 15.06 -12.22
C LYS A 366 -22.88 16.00 -13.32
N LEU A 367 -21.96 16.67 -14.03
CA LEU A 367 -22.21 17.54 -15.18
C LEU A 367 -22.04 16.74 -16.48
#